data_AF-A0A9P5V176-F1
#
_entry.id   AF-A0A9P5V176-F1
#
_cell.length_a   1.000
_cell.length_b   1.000
_cell.length_c   1.000
_cell.angle_alpha   90.00
_cell.angle_beta   90.00
_cell.angle_gamma   90.00
#
_symmetry.space_group_name_H-M   'P 1'
#
loop_
_entity.id
_entity.type
_entity.pdbx_description
1 polymer ?
#
loop_
_entity_poly.entity_id
_entity_poly.type
_entity_poly.pdbx_seq_one_letter_code
_entity_poly.pdbx_strand_id
1 'polypeptide(L)'
;MFFPRLKDALKRNRITLNSFHYSLDNEPLTAARLDEIREEICHPGNTNHWSFWTPADLPSFVVQALMVIPNVVTTLELHSRKIGRCPMTGCRLHQYLCESPHLLHLKAPRTAFLVDHFDIHHLVDETIAEHDIAGTVTPVVHAPLTISVSGTGSLTGAGVGTIATSSTAVATTTTGLPPIWKCRNLRTLHMSFRCSRSNYPSTIPLLHLRTRILFGYLSRVSPELRDLRIDTSFMDSANYNVHESKMYLAFEGGFCLLSRLHFLERLSIDAVCRRVFYNPWELTWMLGNEEIEREARVVERWSVIKGAEQRRSGPTRQELVVLQSRPLRKSAAAVASSRFLSCNACGTKAGRLCSTRKKDNSDTNANVYAVADDEQDIRMALENLGQLQDIVEMMDELDAEAEGAGGMSRMVKRCWPHLQKIALYRPNRYGLSRREEAIEQLVSDSFFRALVRKTFY
;
A
#
# COMPACT_ATOMS: atom_id res chain seq x y z
N MET A 1 24.09 -26.60 18.59
CA MET A 1 23.90 -28.06 18.71
C MET A 1 22.46 -28.53 18.97
N PHE A 2 21.48 -27.64 19.22
CA PHE A 2 20.10 -28.07 19.54
C PHE A 2 19.34 -28.68 18.35
N PHE A 3 19.59 -28.18 17.14
CA PHE A 3 18.77 -28.48 15.96
C PHE A 3 18.84 -29.93 15.46
N PRO A 4 20.03 -30.57 15.36
CA PRO A 4 20.10 -31.97 14.90
C PRO A 4 19.31 -32.92 15.80
N ARG A 5 19.32 -32.68 17.13
CA ARG A 5 18.58 -33.50 18.09
C ARG A 5 17.07 -33.33 17.97
N LEU A 6 16.60 -32.09 17.80
CA LEU A 6 15.17 -31.81 17.57
C LEU A 6 14.69 -32.46 16.27
N LYS A 7 15.48 -32.32 15.20
CA LYS A 7 15.21 -32.95 13.90
C LYS A 7 15.06 -34.46 14.02
N ASP A 8 16.03 -35.13 14.64
CA ASP A 8 15.97 -36.59 14.81
C ASP A 8 14.75 -37.01 15.61
N ALA A 9 14.36 -36.23 16.62
CA ALA A 9 13.14 -36.45 17.38
C ALA A 9 11.88 -36.26 16.52
N LEU A 10 11.78 -35.19 15.72
CA LEU A 10 10.63 -34.94 14.85
C LEU A 10 10.46 -36.06 13.80
N LYS A 11 11.56 -36.45 13.15
CA LYS A 11 11.58 -37.54 12.16
C LYS A 11 11.23 -38.88 12.78
N ARG A 12 11.84 -39.24 13.92
CA ARG A 12 11.58 -40.50 14.63
C ARG A 12 10.13 -40.64 15.04
N ASN A 13 9.48 -39.53 15.41
CA ASN A 13 8.07 -39.53 15.83
C ASN A 13 7.08 -39.20 14.71
N ARG A 14 7.53 -39.04 13.46
CA ARG A 14 6.69 -38.65 12.31
C ARG A 14 5.85 -37.39 12.57
N ILE A 15 6.38 -36.45 13.34
CA ILE A 15 5.69 -35.20 13.65
C ILE A 15 5.91 -34.23 12.48
N THR A 16 4.82 -33.85 11.83
CA THR A 16 4.81 -32.79 10.82
C THR A 16 4.55 -31.46 11.50
N LEU A 17 5.37 -30.44 11.20
CA LEU A 17 5.13 -29.09 11.68
C LEU A 17 4.32 -28.31 10.65
N ASN A 18 3.27 -27.63 11.10
CA ASN A 18 2.46 -26.74 10.24
C ASN A 18 3.01 -25.31 10.22
N SER A 19 3.75 -24.95 11.27
CA SER A 19 4.35 -23.64 11.48
C SER A 19 5.74 -23.78 12.06
N PHE A 20 6.66 -22.90 11.70
CA PHE A 20 7.91 -22.74 12.41
C PHE A 20 8.17 -21.26 12.71
N HIS A 21 8.81 -21.02 13.85
CA HIS A 21 9.29 -19.70 14.24
C HIS A 21 10.81 -19.76 14.36
N TYR A 22 11.49 -18.87 13.63
CA TYR A 22 12.93 -18.72 13.73
C TYR A 22 13.28 -17.42 14.46
N SER A 23 13.88 -17.57 15.64
CA SER A 23 14.49 -16.49 16.40
C SER A 23 15.80 -17.00 16.98
N LEU A 24 16.91 -16.36 16.61
CA LEU A 24 18.17 -16.48 17.35
C LEU A 24 18.41 -15.18 18.08
N ASP A 25 18.76 -15.28 19.35
CA ASP A 25 19.16 -14.11 20.13
C ASP A 25 20.47 -13.55 19.57
N ASN A 26 20.34 -12.43 18.86
CA ASN A 26 21.42 -11.60 18.30
C ASN A 26 22.22 -12.19 17.12
N GLU A 27 22.00 -13.45 16.72
CA GLU A 27 22.63 -13.99 15.52
C GLU A 27 21.78 -13.73 14.27
N PRO A 28 22.35 -13.17 13.19
CA PRO A 28 21.64 -13.01 11.94
C PRO A 28 21.32 -14.39 11.36
N LEU A 29 20.10 -14.55 10.84
CA LEU A 29 19.77 -15.69 9.99
C LEU A 29 20.73 -15.69 8.79
N THR A 30 21.31 -16.84 8.44
CA THR A 30 22.19 -17.02 7.28
C THR A 30 21.51 -17.88 6.22
N ALA A 31 21.92 -17.75 4.95
CA ALA A 31 21.37 -18.53 3.84
C ALA A 31 21.54 -20.04 4.06
N ALA A 32 22.76 -20.50 4.40
CA ALA A 32 23.03 -21.91 4.68
C ALA A 32 22.13 -22.48 5.79
N ARG A 33 21.83 -21.66 6.80
CA ARG A 33 20.97 -22.05 7.91
C ARG A 33 19.51 -22.13 7.49
N LEU A 34 19.05 -21.19 6.66
CA LEU A 34 17.71 -21.23 6.11
C LEU A 34 17.51 -22.42 5.17
N ASP A 35 18.51 -22.75 4.35
CA ASP A 35 18.49 -23.95 3.51
C ASP A 35 18.42 -25.22 4.39
N GLU A 36 19.18 -25.31 5.49
CA GLU A 36 19.04 -26.40 6.46
C GLU A 36 17.62 -26.48 7.05
N ILE A 37 17.02 -25.35 7.45
CA ILE A 37 15.64 -25.31 7.96
C ILE A 37 14.65 -25.75 6.87
N ARG A 38 14.85 -25.31 5.63
CA ARG A 38 13.99 -25.61 4.50
C ARG A 38 14.02 -27.09 4.17
N GLU A 39 15.20 -27.65 3.94
CA GLU A 39 15.37 -29.05 3.55
C GLU A 39 14.99 -30.02 4.68
N GLU A 40 15.13 -29.61 5.95
CA GLU A 40 15.02 -30.54 7.07
C GLU A 40 13.73 -30.45 7.87
N ILE A 41 13.12 -29.28 7.95
CA ILE A 41 11.88 -29.04 8.72
C ILE A 41 10.70 -28.74 7.81
N CYS A 42 10.92 -27.96 6.76
CA CYS A 42 9.86 -27.51 5.87
C CYS A 42 9.63 -28.55 4.78
N HIS A 43 9.01 -29.69 5.13
CA HIS A 43 8.58 -30.62 4.09
C HIS A 43 7.65 -29.89 3.10
N PRO A 44 7.95 -29.92 1.78
CA PRO A 44 7.13 -29.26 0.77
C PRO A 44 5.72 -29.85 0.84
N GLY A 45 4.76 -29.03 1.30
CA GLY A 45 3.36 -29.40 1.45
C GLY A 45 2.76 -29.22 2.85
N ASN A 46 3.57 -29.13 3.92
CA ASN A 46 3.02 -29.06 5.29
C ASN A 46 3.20 -27.72 6.00
N THR A 47 4.20 -26.92 5.64
CA THR A 47 4.49 -25.65 6.33
C THR A 47 4.00 -24.45 5.54
N ASN A 48 2.77 -24.02 5.81
CA ASN A 48 2.19 -22.83 5.19
C ASN A 48 2.33 -21.57 6.03
N HIS A 49 2.83 -21.68 7.27
CA HIS A 49 3.06 -20.58 8.20
C HIS A 49 4.55 -20.43 8.55
N TRP A 50 5.12 -19.30 8.14
CA TRP A 50 6.51 -18.94 8.31
C TRP A 50 6.63 -17.71 9.21
N SER A 51 7.39 -17.82 10.29
CA SER A 51 7.62 -16.70 11.21
C SER A 51 9.12 -16.44 11.39
N PHE A 52 9.52 -15.19 11.18
CA PHE A 52 10.92 -14.76 11.23
C PHE A 52 11.14 -13.62 12.20
N TRP A 53 12.23 -13.70 12.95
CA TRP A 53 12.80 -12.55 13.62
C TRP A 53 13.78 -11.84 12.70
N THR A 54 13.43 -10.64 12.22
CA THR A 54 14.26 -9.83 11.33
C THR A 54 14.75 -8.56 12.04
N PRO A 55 15.99 -8.11 11.81
CA PRO A 55 16.49 -6.90 12.44
C PRO A 55 15.80 -5.62 11.92
N ALA A 56 15.19 -5.67 10.73
CA ALA A 56 14.63 -4.52 10.04
C ALA A 56 13.60 -4.93 8.95
N ASP A 57 14.09 -5.54 7.87
CA ASP A 57 13.31 -6.05 6.73
C ASP A 57 13.68 -7.54 6.49
N LEU A 58 12.96 -8.18 5.56
CA LEU A 58 13.19 -9.54 5.11
C LEU A 58 14.56 -9.62 4.39
N PRO A 59 15.54 -10.39 4.90
CA PRO A 59 16.83 -10.51 4.24
C PRO A 59 16.70 -11.08 2.82
N SER A 60 17.54 -10.63 1.87
CA SER A 60 17.44 -11.02 0.46
C SER A 60 17.46 -12.53 0.24
N PHE A 61 18.27 -13.28 1.00
CA PHE A 61 18.33 -14.74 0.89
C PHE A 61 17.04 -15.41 1.42
N VAL A 62 16.32 -14.78 2.36
CA VAL A 62 15.01 -15.26 2.82
C VAL A 62 13.99 -15.08 1.73
N VAL A 63 14.00 -13.93 1.05
CA VAL A 63 13.12 -13.69 -0.10
C VAL A 63 13.40 -14.67 -1.21
N GLN A 64 14.67 -14.89 -1.56
CA GLN A 64 15.05 -15.91 -2.53
C GLN A 64 14.53 -17.29 -2.14
N ALA A 65 14.69 -17.70 -0.88
CA ALA A 65 14.18 -18.99 -0.40
C ALA A 65 12.65 -19.07 -0.47
N LEU A 66 11.94 -18.00 -0.09
CA LEU A 66 10.49 -17.92 -0.18
C LEU A 66 9.99 -17.95 -1.63
N MET A 67 10.75 -17.35 -2.55
CA MET A 67 10.43 -17.31 -3.98
C MET A 67 10.70 -18.63 -4.69
N VAL A 68 11.67 -19.42 -4.19
CA VAL A 68 11.98 -20.75 -4.73
C VAL A 68 10.92 -21.77 -4.33
N ILE A 69 10.24 -21.59 -3.19
CA ILE A 69 9.20 -22.52 -2.73
C ILE A 69 7.88 -22.11 -3.40
N PRO A 70 7.38 -22.89 -4.37
CA PRO A 70 6.21 -22.48 -5.13
C PRO A 70 4.98 -22.47 -4.20
N ASN A 71 4.51 -21.27 -3.87
CA ASN A 71 3.12 -21.02 -3.47
C ASN A 71 2.64 -21.72 -2.18
N VAL A 72 3.55 -22.15 -1.30
CA VAL A 72 3.17 -22.86 -0.06
C VAL A 72 2.90 -21.89 1.10
N VAL A 73 3.57 -20.75 1.13
CA VAL A 73 3.49 -19.82 2.27
C VAL A 73 2.22 -19.00 2.18
N THR A 74 1.25 -19.33 3.03
CA THR A 74 -0.02 -18.60 3.17
C THR A 74 0.02 -17.61 4.33
N THR A 75 0.89 -17.82 5.32
CA THR A 75 1.06 -16.95 6.48
C THR A 75 2.53 -16.60 6.65
N LEU A 76 2.84 -15.30 6.62
CA LEU A 76 4.16 -14.75 6.90
C LEU A 76 4.09 -13.80 8.10
N GLU A 77 4.79 -14.12 9.17
CA GLU A 77 4.92 -13.26 10.35
C GLU A 77 6.36 -12.75 10.48
N LEU A 78 6.53 -11.43 10.55
CA LEU A 78 7.81 -10.77 10.71
C LEU A 78 7.85 -10.03 12.03
N HIS A 79 8.76 -10.46 12.89
CA HIS A 79 9.02 -9.83 14.18
C HIS A 79 10.29 -9.02 14.06
N SER A 80 10.27 -7.77 14.55
CA SER A 80 11.48 -6.97 14.64
C SER A 80 11.67 -6.35 16.01
N ARG A 81 12.92 -6.29 16.47
CA ARG A 81 13.30 -5.48 17.66
C ARG A 81 13.24 -4.00 17.36
N LYS A 82 13.68 -3.63 16.17
CA LYS A 82 13.77 -2.22 15.75
C LYS A 82 12.54 -1.92 14.92
N ILE A 83 11.71 -1.01 15.41
CA ILE A 83 10.60 -0.50 14.61
C ILE A 83 11.22 0.20 13.40
N GLY A 84 10.74 -0.10 12.17
CA GLY A 84 10.72 0.74 10.95
C GLY A 84 12.00 1.13 10.20
N ARG A 85 13.04 0.30 10.21
CA ARG A 85 14.08 0.41 9.18
C ARG A 85 13.64 -0.34 7.91
N CYS A 86 12.85 0.32 7.06
CA CYS A 86 12.79 -0.09 5.66
C CYS A 86 14.01 0.52 4.95
N PRO A 87 14.84 -0.27 4.24
CA PRO A 87 15.79 0.34 3.32
C PRO A 87 15.01 1.19 2.31
N MET A 88 15.50 2.41 2.04
CA MET A 88 14.88 3.35 1.07
C MET A 88 14.81 2.76 -0.34
N THR A 89 15.69 1.80 -0.64
CA THR A 89 15.77 1.14 -1.93
C THR A 89 15.55 -0.36 -1.74
N GLY A 90 14.61 -0.92 -2.50
CA GLY A 90 14.39 -2.36 -2.61
C GLY A 90 13.83 -3.01 -1.35
N CYS A 91 12.67 -2.56 -0.87
CA CYS A 91 11.91 -3.30 0.15
C CYS A 91 11.62 -4.70 -0.37
N ARG A 92 12.32 -5.68 0.21
CA ARG A 92 12.27 -7.06 -0.27
C ARG A 92 10.94 -7.71 0.07
N LEU A 93 10.33 -7.26 1.16
CA LEU A 93 8.97 -7.63 1.50
C LEU A 93 7.96 -7.14 0.45
N HIS A 94 8.08 -5.89 -0.04
CA HIS A 94 7.24 -5.40 -1.14
C HIS A 94 7.40 -6.26 -2.40
N GLN A 95 8.64 -6.57 -2.78
CA GLN A 95 8.92 -7.47 -3.90
C GLN A 95 8.24 -8.84 -3.71
N TYR A 96 8.40 -9.44 -2.52
CA TYR A 96 7.77 -10.71 -2.19
C TYR A 96 6.24 -10.67 -2.35
N LEU A 97 5.57 -9.60 -1.89
CA LEU A 97 4.11 -9.44 -2.05
C LEU A 97 3.67 -9.29 -3.51
N CYS A 98 4.51 -8.69 -4.36
CA CYS A 98 4.31 -8.62 -5.81
C CYS A 98 4.48 -9.97 -6.51
N GLU A 99 5.06 -10.96 -5.85
CA GLU A 99 5.34 -12.28 -6.42
C GLU A 99 4.59 -13.42 -5.71
N SER A 100 3.78 -13.12 -4.67
CA SER A 100 3.15 -14.12 -3.78
C SER A 100 1.61 -14.10 -3.80
N PRO A 101 0.95 -14.62 -4.87
CA PRO A 101 -0.51 -14.58 -4.96
C PRO A 101 -1.25 -15.41 -3.91
N HIS A 102 -0.57 -16.37 -3.26
CA HIS A 102 -1.16 -17.29 -2.29
C HIS A 102 -1.07 -16.82 -0.84
N LEU A 103 -0.41 -15.68 -0.60
CA LEU A 103 -0.29 -15.14 0.75
C LEU A 103 -1.65 -14.65 1.25
N LEU A 104 -2.12 -15.25 2.34
CA LEU A 104 -3.40 -14.94 2.99
C LEU A 104 -3.21 -14.07 4.23
N HIS A 105 -2.08 -14.19 4.91
CA HIS A 105 -1.81 -13.51 6.16
C HIS A 105 -0.41 -12.94 6.18
N LEU A 106 -0.30 -11.62 6.26
CA LEU A 106 0.96 -10.91 6.52
C LEU A 106 0.86 -10.21 7.87
N LYS A 107 1.73 -10.58 8.81
CA LYS A 107 1.87 -9.86 10.08
C LYS A 107 3.28 -9.34 10.26
N ALA A 108 3.49 -8.10 9.87
CA ALA A 108 4.74 -7.38 9.98
C ALA A 108 4.56 -6.01 10.67
N PRO A 109 3.96 -5.95 11.89
CA PRO A 109 3.55 -4.69 12.52
C PRO A 109 4.72 -3.74 12.83
N ARG A 110 5.97 -4.21 12.76
CA ARG A 110 7.18 -3.41 12.99
C ARG A 110 8.04 -3.23 11.74
N THR A 111 7.63 -3.81 10.63
CA THR A 111 8.26 -3.62 9.32
C THR A 111 7.52 -2.49 8.62
N ALA A 112 8.26 -1.40 8.36
CA ALA A 112 7.69 -0.24 7.70
C ALA A 112 7.65 -0.45 6.19
N PHE A 113 6.55 -0.04 5.56
CA PHE A 113 6.44 0.12 4.12
C PHE A 113 6.52 1.59 3.76
N LEU A 114 7.23 1.92 2.69
CA LEU A 114 7.24 3.28 2.17
C LEU A 114 5.97 3.54 1.39
N VAL A 115 5.34 4.70 1.61
CA VAL A 115 4.16 5.13 0.84
C VAL A 115 4.47 5.14 -0.66
N ASP A 116 5.71 5.48 -1.02
CA ASP A 116 6.22 5.52 -2.38
C ASP A 116 6.12 4.16 -3.10
N HIS A 117 6.07 3.03 -2.38
CA HIS A 117 5.85 1.72 -3.00
C HIS A 117 4.39 1.48 -3.43
N PHE A 118 3.46 2.30 -2.95
CA PHE A 118 2.04 2.27 -3.31
C PHE A 118 1.68 3.37 -4.32
N ASP A 119 2.55 4.36 -4.51
CA ASP A 119 2.36 5.48 -5.42
C ASP A 119 2.72 5.08 -6.85
N ILE A 120 1.84 4.30 -7.48
CA ILE A 120 2.05 3.78 -8.84
C ILE A 120 2.18 4.90 -9.87
N HIS A 121 1.59 6.06 -9.58
CA HIS A 121 1.54 7.21 -10.49
C HIS A 121 2.56 8.30 -10.13
N HIS A 122 3.40 8.09 -9.12
CA HIS A 122 4.41 9.06 -8.67
C HIS A 122 3.84 10.44 -8.28
N LEU A 123 2.57 10.50 -7.84
CA LEU A 123 1.88 11.76 -7.50
C LEU A 123 2.56 12.49 -6.32
N VAL A 124 3.19 11.74 -5.40
CA VAL A 124 3.91 12.32 -4.27
C VAL A 124 5.11 13.12 -4.75
N ASP A 125 5.89 12.57 -5.68
CA ASP A 125 7.07 13.22 -6.23
C ASP A 125 6.69 14.44 -7.08
N GLU A 126 5.62 14.34 -7.88
CA GLU A 126 5.07 15.46 -8.65
C GLU A 126 4.60 16.60 -7.73
N THR A 127 3.84 16.28 -6.69
CA THR A 127 3.33 17.28 -5.73
C THR A 127 4.47 17.98 -4.98
N ILE A 128 5.52 17.23 -4.64
CA ILE A 128 6.73 17.78 -4.02
C ILE A 128 7.43 18.74 -4.99
N ALA A 129 7.62 18.34 -6.25
CA ALA A 129 8.27 19.17 -7.26
C ALA A 129 7.49 20.49 -7.50
N GLU A 130 6.16 20.45 -7.52
CA GLU A 130 5.33 21.65 -7.61
C GLU A 130 5.53 22.61 -6.43
N HIS A 131 5.64 22.08 -5.21
CA HIS A 131 5.89 22.89 -4.02
C HIS A 131 7.27 23.55 -4.02
N ASP A 132 8.29 22.84 -4.51
CA ASP A 132 9.66 23.38 -4.61
C ASP A 132 9.75 24.52 -5.63
N ILE A 133 9.03 24.39 -6.75
CA ILE A 133 8.92 25.46 -7.75
C ILE A 133 8.22 26.68 -7.15
N ALA A 134 7.10 26.49 -6.43
CA ALA A 134 6.35 27.58 -5.82
C ALA A 134 7.16 28.34 -4.73
N GLY A 135 8.00 27.63 -3.97
CA GLY A 135 8.84 28.23 -2.93
C GLY A 135 9.99 29.09 -3.45
N THR A 136 10.41 28.91 -4.70
CA THR A 136 11.61 29.58 -5.26
C THR A 136 11.30 30.93 -5.92
N VAL A 137 10.02 31.29 -6.13
CA VAL A 137 9.60 32.44 -6.95
C VAL A 137 9.13 33.65 -6.11
N THR A 138 9.55 33.80 -4.86
CA THR A 138 9.62 35.15 -4.29
C THR A 138 10.96 35.75 -4.67
N PRO A 139 11.07 36.58 -5.73
CA PRO A 139 12.26 37.39 -5.90
C PRO A 139 12.37 38.21 -4.63
N VAL A 140 13.35 37.88 -3.81
CA VAL A 140 13.83 38.80 -2.79
C VAL A 140 14.33 39.98 -3.61
N VAL A 141 13.47 40.99 -3.77
CA VAL A 141 13.88 42.32 -4.19
C VAL A 141 14.80 42.77 -3.07
N HIS A 142 16.07 42.39 -3.18
CA HIS A 142 17.12 42.98 -2.40
C HIS A 142 17.08 44.46 -2.74
N ALA A 143 16.49 45.26 -1.85
CA ALA A 143 16.81 46.67 -1.78
C ALA A 143 18.35 46.77 -1.83
N PRO A 144 18.92 47.65 -2.67
CA PRO A 144 20.34 47.70 -2.89
C PRO A 144 21.04 48.01 -1.56
N LEU A 145 21.64 46.98 -0.95
CA LEU A 145 22.59 47.18 0.13
C LEU A 145 23.88 47.69 -0.53
N THR A 146 24.12 48.99 -0.36
CA THR A 146 25.43 49.62 -0.56
C THR A 146 26.46 48.91 0.29
N ILE A 147 27.23 48.01 -0.33
CA ILE A 147 28.43 47.40 0.26
C ILE A 147 29.55 48.44 0.14
N SER A 148 29.94 49.06 1.25
CA SER A 148 31.19 49.81 1.34
C SER A 148 32.34 48.81 1.40
N VAL A 149 33.10 48.70 0.30
CA VAL A 149 34.34 47.93 0.22
C VAL A 149 35.47 48.76 0.84
N SER A 150 36.03 48.25 1.93
CA SER A 150 37.28 48.76 2.51
C SER A 150 38.31 47.62 2.56
N GLY A 151 39.37 47.75 1.75
CA GLY A 151 40.74 47.45 2.18
C GLY A 151 41.26 46.00 2.16
N THR A 152 41.89 45.66 1.03
CA THR A 152 43.29 45.17 0.90
C THR A 152 43.86 44.10 1.86
N GLY A 153 44.18 42.93 1.28
CA GLY A 153 45.22 41.99 1.73
C GLY A 153 45.33 40.82 0.73
N SER A 154 46.20 40.91 -0.27
CA SER A 154 47.59 40.37 -0.34
C SER A 154 47.73 38.84 -0.31
N LEU A 155 47.64 38.26 -1.52
CA LEU A 155 48.57 37.34 -2.21
C LEU A 155 49.23 36.13 -1.53
N THR A 156 49.23 35.06 -2.35
CA THR A 156 50.16 33.92 -2.51
C THR A 156 49.91 32.65 -1.72
N GLY A 157 49.53 31.61 -2.47
CA GLY A 157 49.41 30.22 -1.99
C GLY A 157 48.99 29.31 -3.13
N ALA A 158 49.92 29.04 -4.06
CA ALA A 158 49.72 28.09 -5.16
C ALA A 158 49.68 26.67 -4.62
N GLY A 159 48.52 26.01 -4.77
CA GLY A 159 48.33 24.59 -4.48
C GLY A 159 47.37 23.99 -5.49
N VAL A 160 47.91 23.57 -6.64
CA VAL A 160 47.18 22.84 -7.69
C VAL A 160 46.97 21.41 -7.20
N GLY A 161 45.81 21.15 -6.59
CA GLY A 161 45.32 19.82 -6.26
C GLY A 161 44.16 19.45 -7.17
N THR A 162 44.42 18.60 -8.16
CA THR A 162 43.41 18.06 -9.07
C THR A 162 42.46 17.14 -8.31
N ILE A 163 41.32 17.67 -7.86
CA ILE A 163 40.24 16.87 -7.27
C ILE A 163 39.49 16.22 -8.43
N ALA A 164 39.77 14.94 -8.68
CA ALA A 164 38.96 14.12 -9.57
C ALA A 164 37.58 13.91 -8.93
N THR A 165 36.62 14.75 -9.29
CA THR A 165 35.19 14.50 -9.06
C THR A 165 34.76 13.34 -9.94
N SER A 166 34.89 12.12 -9.41
CA SER A 166 34.28 10.91 -9.95
C SER A 166 32.76 11.03 -9.84
N SER A 167 32.15 11.73 -10.78
CA SER A 167 30.70 11.74 -10.99
C SER A 167 30.31 10.32 -11.37
N THR A 168 29.94 9.55 -10.36
CA THR A 168 29.42 8.19 -10.53
C THR A 168 28.05 8.38 -11.14
N ALA A 169 27.99 8.30 -12.47
CA ALA A 169 26.75 8.37 -13.21
C ALA A 169 25.83 7.27 -12.67
N VAL A 170 24.88 7.66 -11.82
CA VAL A 170 23.81 6.81 -11.33
C VAL A 170 23.06 6.41 -12.58
N ALA A 171 23.22 5.15 -13.00
CA ALA A 171 22.47 4.58 -14.09
C ALA A 171 20.99 4.84 -13.81
N THR A 172 20.39 5.75 -14.56
CA THR A 172 18.94 5.97 -14.58
C THR A 172 18.34 4.71 -15.17
N THR A 173 18.12 3.72 -14.31
CA THR A 173 17.30 2.56 -14.58
C THR A 173 16.00 3.09 -15.16
N THR A 174 15.70 2.73 -16.40
CA THR A 174 14.41 2.96 -17.05
C THR A 174 13.31 2.76 -16.01
N THR A 175 12.61 3.85 -15.69
CA THR A 175 11.66 3.98 -14.58
C THR A 175 10.44 3.12 -14.88
N GLY A 176 10.57 1.81 -14.68
CA GLY A 176 9.44 0.90 -14.69
C GLY A 176 8.48 1.31 -13.59
N LEU A 177 7.18 1.29 -13.91
CA LEU A 177 6.13 1.54 -12.93
C LEU A 177 6.32 0.62 -11.71
N PRO A 178 6.01 1.10 -10.49
CA PRO A 178 6.07 0.27 -9.30
C PRO A 178 5.27 -1.04 -9.48
N PRO A 179 5.82 -2.19 -9.05
CA PRO A 179 5.11 -3.45 -9.14
C PRO A 179 3.93 -3.48 -8.16
N ILE A 180 2.85 -4.14 -8.55
CA ILE A 180 1.61 -4.24 -7.76
C ILE A 180 1.59 -5.58 -7.03
N TRP A 181 1.09 -5.59 -5.78
CA TRP A 181 0.97 -6.82 -5.02
C TRP A 181 0.08 -7.84 -5.74
N LYS A 182 0.50 -9.11 -5.75
CA LYS A 182 -0.29 -10.21 -6.32
C LYS A 182 -1.13 -10.93 -5.27
N CYS A 183 -0.91 -10.69 -3.98
CA CYS A 183 -1.68 -11.29 -2.87
C CYS A 183 -3.11 -10.70 -2.75
N ARG A 184 -3.97 -10.98 -3.72
CA ARG A 184 -5.36 -10.45 -3.75
C ARG A 184 -6.26 -11.04 -2.66
N ASN A 185 -5.98 -12.28 -2.27
CA ASN A 185 -6.71 -13.02 -1.25
C ASN A 185 -6.19 -12.74 0.17
N LEU A 186 -5.47 -11.64 0.38
CA LEU A 186 -4.92 -11.30 1.68
C LEU A 186 -6.07 -10.99 2.66
N ARG A 187 -6.17 -11.78 3.73
CA ARG A 187 -7.19 -11.67 4.79
C ARG A 187 -6.69 -10.95 6.02
N THR A 188 -5.39 -11.05 6.31
CA THR A 188 -4.77 -10.35 7.44
C THR A 188 -3.60 -9.55 6.95
N LEU A 189 -3.59 -8.26 7.29
CA LEU A 189 -2.50 -7.35 6.98
C LEU A 189 -2.20 -6.52 8.22
N HIS A 190 -1.14 -6.88 8.93
CA HIS A 190 -0.57 -6.03 9.98
C HIS A 190 0.73 -5.47 9.47
N MET A 191 0.84 -4.15 9.39
CA MET A 191 2.03 -3.51 8.83
C MET A 191 2.25 -2.14 9.45
N SER A 192 3.48 -1.63 9.33
CA SER A 192 3.77 -0.24 9.64
C SER A 192 3.98 0.56 8.36
N PHE A 193 3.69 1.86 8.38
CA PHE A 193 3.98 2.75 7.25
C PHE A 193 4.93 3.87 7.62
N ARG A 194 5.77 4.19 6.64
CA ARG A 194 6.71 5.28 6.70
C ARG A 194 6.54 6.15 5.48
N CYS A 195 6.43 7.46 5.70
CA CYS A 195 6.63 8.41 4.63
C CYS A 195 8.15 8.54 4.41
N SER A 196 8.60 8.53 3.15
CA SER A 196 9.99 8.82 2.85
C SER A 196 10.41 10.13 3.52
N ARG A 197 11.66 10.12 3.99
CA ARG A 197 12.25 11.14 4.87
C ARG A 197 12.62 12.37 4.05
N SER A 198 11.62 12.92 3.37
CA SER A 198 11.76 14.15 2.65
C SER A 198 11.82 15.28 3.69
N ASN A 199 12.83 16.15 3.60
CA ASN A 199 12.95 17.34 4.46
C ASN A 199 11.79 18.33 4.28
N TYR A 200 10.81 18.00 3.44
CA TYR A 200 9.65 18.84 3.18
C TYR A 200 8.77 18.97 4.43
N PRO A 201 8.30 20.21 4.69
CA PRO A 201 7.26 20.42 5.67
C PRO A 201 6.09 19.53 5.31
N SER A 202 5.56 18.80 6.29
CA SER A 202 4.36 17.98 6.10
C SER A 202 3.17 18.90 5.88
N THR A 203 3.01 19.42 4.66
CA THR A 203 1.83 20.19 4.28
C THR A 203 0.63 19.26 4.36
N ILE A 204 -0.51 19.80 4.80
CA ILE A 204 -1.75 19.03 4.94
C ILE A 204 -2.13 18.33 3.61
N PRO A 205 -2.04 18.98 2.42
CA PRO A 205 -2.35 18.34 1.15
C PRO A 205 -1.47 17.11 0.86
N LEU A 206 -0.17 17.17 1.11
CA LEU A 206 0.74 16.05 0.87
C LEU A 206 0.44 14.87 1.80
N LEU A 207 0.03 15.14 3.04
CA LEU A 207 -0.42 14.10 3.96
C LEU A 207 -1.73 13.45 3.51
N HIS A 208 -2.69 14.24 3.02
CA HIS A 208 -3.94 13.72 2.44
C HIS A 208 -3.64 12.83 1.24
N LEU A 209 -2.76 13.26 0.33
CA LEU A 209 -2.37 12.48 -0.84
C LEU A 209 -1.77 11.11 -0.44
N ARG A 210 -0.79 11.11 0.46
CA ARG A 210 -0.12 9.88 0.92
C ARG A 210 -1.07 8.88 1.56
N THR A 211 -2.00 9.37 2.39
CA THR A 211 -3.01 8.51 3.01
C THR A 211 -4.04 8.01 2.02
N ARG A 212 -4.42 8.83 1.03
CA ARG A 212 -5.34 8.45 -0.03
C ARG A 212 -4.76 7.38 -0.95
N ILE A 213 -3.49 7.53 -1.35
CA ILE A 213 -2.75 6.50 -2.08
C ILE A 213 -2.77 5.20 -1.28
N LEU A 214 -2.44 5.26 0.01
CA LEU A 214 -2.41 4.07 0.84
C LEU A 214 -3.77 3.37 0.93
N PHE A 215 -4.82 4.08 1.35
CA PHE A 215 -6.15 3.48 1.54
C PHE A 215 -6.77 3.05 0.22
N GLY A 216 -6.63 3.86 -0.83
CA GLY A 216 -7.08 3.53 -2.18
C GLY A 216 -6.40 2.27 -2.73
N TYR A 217 -5.08 2.12 -2.51
CA TYR A 217 -4.34 0.95 -2.94
C TYR A 217 -4.83 -0.30 -2.19
N LEU A 218 -4.86 -0.27 -0.86
CA LEU A 218 -5.27 -1.42 -0.05
C LEU A 218 -6.70 -1.87 -0.39
N SER A 219 -7.63 -0.92 -0.56
CA SER A 219 -9.04 -1.20 -0.86
C SER A 219 -9.25 -1.95 -2.18
N ARG A 220 -8.39 -1.72 -3.17
CA ARG A 220 -8.47 -2.36 -4.50
C ARG A 220 -7.59 -3.58 -4.64
N VAL A 221 -6.43 -3.57 -3.99
CA VAL A 221 -5.42 -4.60 -4.18
C VAL A 221 -5.67 -5.81 -3.27
N SER A 222 -6.30 -5.60 -2.11
CA SER A 222 -6.62 -6.68 -1.17
C SER A 222 -8.07 -6.55 -0.67
N PRO A 223 -9.07 -6.73 -1.56
CA PRO A 223 -10.48 -6.56 -1.21
C PRO A 223 -10.98 -7.59 -0.17
N GLU A 224 -10.31 -8.73 -0.05
CA GLU A 224 -10.63 -9.83 0.87
C GLU A 224 -10.12 -9.61 2.31
N LEU A 225 -9.62 -8.42 2.64
CA LEU A 225 -9.09 -8.11 3.95
C LEU A 225 -10.16 -8.21 5.05
N ARG A 226 -9.85 -8.97 6.09
CA ARG A 226 -10.67 -9.17 7.29
C ARG A 226 -10.06 -8.53 8.52
N ASP A 227 -8.74 -8.53 8.63
CA ASP A 227 -8.02 -7.95 9.76
C ASP A 227 -6.92 -7.02 9.25
N LEU A 228 -7.22 -5.72 9.27
CA LEU A 228 -6.31 -4.66 8.85
C LEU A 228 -5.78 -3.93 10.08
N ARG A 229 -4.46 -3.94 10.23
CA ARG A 229 -3.75 -3.18 11.24
C ARG A 229 -2.64 -2.33 10.63
N ILE A 230 -2.73 -1.03 10.86
CA ILE A 230 -1.80 -0.03 10.36
C ILE A 230 -1.12 0.64 11.55
N ASP A 231 0.20 0.49 11.65
CA ASP A 231 1.03 1.15 12.67
C ASP A 231 1.79 2.34 12.06
N THR A 232 1.52 3.54 12.54
CA THR A 232 2.22 4.77 12.07
C THR A 232 3.41 5.13 12.94
N SER A 233 3.67 4.36 14.00
CA SER A 233 4.78 4.60 14.89
C SER A 233 6.08 4.08 14.31
N PHE A 234 7.10 4.94 14.34
CA PHE A 234 8.47 4.54 14.04
C PHE A 234 9.43 5.23 15.00
N MET A 235 10.28 4.43 15.64
CA MET A 235 11.40 4.94 16.43
C MET A 235 12.66 4.84 15.58
N ASP A 236 13.24 5.98 15.20
CA ASP A 236 14.58 5.95 14.63
C ASP A 236 15.60 5.69 15.72
N SER A 237 15.98 4.41 15.84
CA SER A 237 17.05 3.93 16.72
C SER A 237 18.37 4.70 16.65
N ALA A 238 18.67 5.42 15.56
CA ALA A 238 19.92 6.17 15.45
C ALA A 238 19.94 7.43 16.33
N ASN A 239 18.79 8.10 16.48
CA ASN A 239 18.74 9.43 17.10
C ASN A 239 17.79 9.52 18.30
N TYR A 240 17.13 8.42 18.69
CA TYR A 240 15.99 8.43 19.63
C TYR A 240 14.86 9.41 19.26
N ASN A 241 14.94 10.00 18.08
CA ASN A 241 13.91 10.88 17.54
C ASN A 241 12.79 9.99 17.03
N VAL A 242 11.64 10.11 17.67
CA VAL A 242 10.41 9.47 17.20
C VAL A 242 9.96 10.24 15.97
N HIS A 243 10.23 9.67 14.79
CA HIS A 243 9.73 10.22 13.54
C HIS A 243 8.35 9.65 13.30
N GLU A 244 7.34 10.50 13.43
CA GLU A 244 5.95 10.12 13.25
C GLU A 244 5.54 10.38 11.81
N SER A 245 5.12 9.32 11.12
CA SER A 245 4.31 9.49 9.92
C SER A 245 2.95 9.98 10.38
N LYS A 246 2.64 11.25 10.09
CA LYS A 246 1.30 11.79 10.35
C LYS A 246 0.33 11.09 9.39
N MET A 247 -0.68 10.44 9.95
CA MET A 247 -1.78 9.85 9.18
C MET A 247 -3.03 10.70 9.40
N TYR A 248 -3.71 11.04 8.30
CA TYR A 248 -4.92 11.83 8.29
C TYR A 248 -6.10 10.92 7.96
N LEU A 249 -6.94 10.62 8.97
CA LEU A 249 -8.16 9.83 8.79
C LEU A 249 -9.36 10.74 8.49
N ALA A 250 -9.17 11.64 7.53
CA ALA A 250 -10.28 12.43 6.97
C ALA A 250 -10.78 11.82 5.67
N PHE A 251 -11.96 12.27 5.24
CA PHE A 251 -12.48 11.98 3.92
C PHE A 251 -11.48 12.36 2.82
N GLU A 252 -10.92 13.57 2.88
CA GLU A 252 -9.91 14.01 1.91
C GLU A 252 -8.63 13.17 1.95
N GLY A 253 -8.32 12.56 3.11
CA GLY A 253 -7.22 11.61 3.26
C GLY A 253 -7.55 10.21 2.72
N GLY A 254 -8.74 10.01 2.14
CA GLY A 254 -9.17 8.75 1.55
C GLY A 254 -9.54 7.67 2.56
N PHE A 255 -9.72 7.99 3.84
CA PHE A 255 -10.03 6.97 4.85
C PHE A 255 -11.34 6.23 4.54
N CYS A 256 -12.29 6.93 3.93
CA CYS A 256 -13.55 6.37 3.43
C CYS A 256 -13.35 5.33 2.31
N LEU A 257 -12.23 5.33 1.57
CA LEU A 257 -11.95 4.32 0.53
C LEU A 257 -11.86 2.90 1.10
N LEU A 258 -11.57 2.77 2.40
CA LEU A 258 -11.59 1.48 3.09
C LEU A 258 -13.00 0.87 3.18
N SER A 259 -14.08 1.63 2.88
CA SER A 259 -15.46 1.11 2.80
C SER A 259 -15.62 -0.04 1.80
N ARG A 260 -14.77 -0.10 0.76
CA ARG A 260 -14.75 -1.18 -0.24
C ARG A 260 -14.24 -2.52 0.32
N LEU A 261 -13.67 -2.53 1.52
CA LEU A 261 -13.25 -3.76 2.20
C LEU A 261 -14.44 -4.44 2.89
N HIS A 262 -15.37 -4.98 2.11
CA HIS A 262 -16.64 -5.51 2.61
C HIS A 262 -16.49 -6.66 3.63
N PHE A 263 -15.37 -7.38 3.58
CA PHE A 263 -15.06 -8.47 4.50
C PHE A 263 -14.34 -8.03 5.78
N LEU A 264 -14.13 -6.73 5.97
CA LEU A 264 -13.36 -6.21 7.10
C LEU A 264 -14.07 -6.50 8.43
N GLU A 265 -13.44 -7.32 9.27
CA GLU A 265 -13.91 -7.71 10.60
C GLU A 265 -13.22 -6.88 11.70
N ARG A 266 -11.96 -6.49 11.47
CA ARG A 266 -11.10 -5.81 12.45
C ARG A 266 -10.30 -4.72 11.77
N LEU A 267 -10.44 -3.50 12.27
CA LEU A 267 -9.66 -2.34 11.85
C LEU A 267 -8.89 -1.77 13.04
N SER A 268 -7.58 -1.66 12.91
CA SER A 268 -6.71 -1.13 13.95
C SER A 268 -5.76 -0.09 13.36
N ILE A 269 -5.81 1.15 13.86
CA ILE A 269 -4.87 2.21 13.47
C ILE A 269 -4.13 2.66 14.73
N ASP A 270 -2.87 2.29 14.79
CA ASP A 270 -2.00 2.49 15.94
C ASP A 270 -1.11 3.72 15.68
N ALA A 271 -1.18 4.69 16.59
CA ALA A 271 -0.26 5.83 16.60
C ALA A 271 0.31 6.03 18.01
N VAL A 272 1.60 5.77 18.18
CA VAL A 272 2.27 5.86 19.49
C VAL A 272 2.24 7.29 20.07
N CYS A 273 2.11 8.33 19.24
CA CYS A 273 2.32 9.72 19.66
C CYS A 273 1.12 10.66 19.52
N ARG A 274 -0.11 10.16 19.64
CA ARG A 274 -1.34 11.01 19.71
C ARG A 274 -1.66 11.83 18.44
N ARG A 275 -1.02 11.60 17.30
CA ARG A 275 -1.17 12.42 16.07
C ARG A 275 -1.80 11.70 14.88
N VAL A 276 -2.79 10.85 15.13
CA VAL A 276 -3.79 10.57 14.10
C VAL A 276 -4.61 11.85 13.97
N PHE A 277 -4.72 12.46 12.79
CA PHE A 277 -5.58 13.64 12.60
C PHE A 277 -6.91 13.18 12.01
N TYR A 278 -8.01 13.52 12.66
CA TYR A 278 -9.36 13.33 12.14
C TYR A 278 -10.27 14.31 12.83
N ASN A 279 -11.29 14.76 12.14
CA ASN A 279 -12.41 15.39 12.80
C ASN A 279 -13.41 14.31 13.22
N PRO A 280 -13.91 14.28 14.46
CA PRO A 280 -14.81 13.22 14.92
C PRO A 280 -16.06 13.03 14.03
N TRP A 281 -16.55 14.11 13.44
CA TRP A 281 -17.67 14.09 12.50
C TRP A 281 -17.32 13.47 11.13
N GLU A 282 -16.03 13.34 10.78
CA GLU A 282 -15.60 12.60 9.58
C GLU A 282 -15.58 11.09 9.80
N LEU A 283 -15.82 10.62 11.03
CA LEU A 283 -15.97 9.20 11.35
C LEU A 283 -17.44 8.84 11.61
N THR A 284 -18.36 9.80 11.59
CA THR A 284 -19.78 9.51 11.87
C THR A 284 -20.42 8.64 10.79
N TRP A 285 -19.91 8.70 9.56
CA TRP A 285 -20.31 7.77 8.50
C TRP A 285 -19.98 6.31 8.84
N MET A 286 -19.13 6.02 9.83
CA MET A 286 -18.86 4.65 10.29
C MET A 286 -19.78 4.20 11.43
N LEU A 287 -20.50 5.11 12.08
CA LEU A 287 -21.21 4.82 13.33
C LEU A 287 -22.68 4.45 13.11
N GLY A 288 -23.23 4.67 11.91
CA GLY A 288 -24.56 4.19 11.51
C GLY A 288 -25.70 4.71 12.37
N ASN A 289 -25.47 5.82 13.07
CA ASN A 289 -26.42 6.32 14.03
C ASN A 289 -27.45 7.21 13.31
N GLU A 290 -28.71 6.81 13.34
CA GLU A 290 -29.85 7.48 12.67
C GLU A 290 -30.07 8.92 13.20
N GLU A 291 -29.58 9.22 14.39
CA GLU A 291 -29.80 10.48 15.11
C GLU A 291 -28.93 11.64 14.59
N ILE A 292 -28.15 11.43 13.53
CA ILE A 292 -27.26 12.47 12.99
C ILE A 292 -28.01 13.30 11.94
N GLU A 293 -28.80 14.26 12.42
CA GLU A 293 -29.24 15.47 11.69
C GLU A 293 -28.05 16.36 11.24
N ARG A 294 -26.85 15.78 11.08
CA ARG A 294 -25.62 16.40 10.60
C ARG A 294 -25.22 15.90 9.20
N GLU A 295 -26.11 15.16 8.51
CA GLU A 295 -26.01 14.86 7.08
C GLU A 295 -25.75 16.12 6.25
N ALA A 296 -26.36 17.26 6.62
CA ALA A 296 -26.15 18.54 5.94
C ALA A 296 -24.67 18.95 5.82
N ARG A 297 -23.82 18.66 6.83
CA ARG A 297 -22.40 19.07 6.80
C ARG A 297 -21.51 18.13 6.00
N VAL A 298 -21.81 16.83 6.02
CA VAL A 298 -21.12 15.86 5.16
C VAL A 298 -21.49 16.15 3.70
N VAL A 299 -22.78 16.35 3.42
CA VAL A 299 -23.30 16.71 2.10
C VAL A 299 -22.80 18.09 1.62
N GLU A 300 -22.71 19.08 2.50
CA GLU A 300 -22.17 20.40 2.17
C GLU A 300 -20.68 20.34 1.82
N ARG A 301 -19.85 19.74 2.70
CA ARG A 301 -18.42 19.57 2.38
C ARG A 301 -18.21 18.68 1.17
N TRP A 302 -19.10 17.71 0.96
CA TRP A 302 -19.10 16.88 -0.23
C TRP A 302 -19.31 17.67 -1.51
N SER A 303 -20.32 18.54 -1.50
CA SER A 303 -20.58 19.46 -2.60
C SER A 303 -19.38 20.36 -2.88
N VAL A 304 -18.63 20.76 -1.84
CA VAL A 304 -17.37 21.50 -1.98
C VAL A 304 -16.27 20.65 -2.64
N ILE A 305 -16.10 19.39 -2.24
CA ILE A 305 -15.09 18.48 -2.84
C ILE A 305 -15.44 18.19 -4.31
N LYS A 306 -16.69 17.81 -4.60
CA LYS A 306 -17.19 17.62 -5.99
C LYS A 306 -16.99 18.89 -6.83
N GLY A 307 -17.34 20.05 -6.29
CA GLY A 307 -17.15 21.33 -6.97
C GLY A 307 -15.69 21.75 -7.13
N ALA A 308 -14.79 21.33 -6.23
CA ALA A 308 -13.35 21.54 -6.39
C ALA A 308 -12.75 20.65 -7.48
N GLU A 309 -13.16 19.39 -7.53
CA GLU A 309 -12.70 18.45 -8.57
C GLU A 309 -13.24 18.83 -9.94
N GLN A 310 -14.53 19.17 -10.06
CA GLN A 310 -15.12 19.61 -11.32
C GLN A 310 -14.47 20.88 -11.88
N ARG A 311 -13.94 21.75 -11.01
CA ARG A 311 -13.13 22.92 -11.43
C ARG A 311 -11.73 22.54 -11.91
N ARG A 312 -11.14 21.46 -11.41
CA ARG A 312 -9.86 20.91 -11.89
C ARG A 312 -10.01 20.16 -13.21
N SER A 313 -11.11 19.41 -13.36
CA SER A 313 -11.46 18.66 -14.58
C SER A 313 -12.10 19.51 -15.67
N GLY A 314 -12.28 20.83 -15.44
CA GLY A 314 -12.66 21.77 -16.50
C GLY A 314 -11.65 21.73 -17.65
N PRO A 315 -12.06 22.11 -18.89
CA PRO A 315 -11.28 21.89 -20.10
C PRO A 315 -9.84 22.34 -19.89
N THR A 316 -8.95 21.36 -19.82
CA THR A 316 -7.52 21.54 -19.60
C THR A 316 -7.05 22.62 -20.56
N ARG A 317 -6.23 23.56 -20.06
CA ARG A 317 -5.68 24.69 -20.83
C ARG A 317 -5.00 24.30 -22.15
N GLN A 318 -4.74 23.01 -22.38
CA GLN A 318 -4.30 22.44 -23.66
C GLN A 318 -5.38 22.49 -24.77
N GLU A 319 -6.67 22.44 -24.45
CA GLU A 319 -7.74 22.57 -25.46
C GLU A 319 -7.92 24.04 -25.92
N LEU A 320 -7.52 25.01 -25.08
CA LEU A 320 -7.52 26.42 -25.46
C LEU A 320 -6.37 26.79 -26.43
N VAL A 321 -5.34 25.95 -26.54
CA VAL A 321 -4.24 26.14 -27.52
C VAL A 321 -4.61 25.61 -28.91
N VAL A 322 -5.55 24.65 -29.00
CA VAL A 322 -6.04 24.13 -30.30
C VAL A 322 -7.08 25.05 -30.95
N LEU A 323 -7.70 25.97 -30.19
CA LEU A 323 -8.63 26.96 -30.74
C LEU A 323 -7.98 28.22 -31.32
N GLN A 324 -6.65 28.40 -31.18
CA GLN A 324 -5.93 29.53 -31.79
C GLN A 324 -5.20 29.20 -33.11
N SER A 325 -5.29 27.96 -33.59
CA SER A 325 -4.66 27.52 -34.85
C SER A 325 -5.70 27.06 -35.88
N ARG A 326 -6.59 27.96 -36.31
CA ARG A 326 -7.36 27.79 -37.55
C ARG A 326 -6.89 28.78 -38.62
N PRO A 327 -6.30 28.31 -39.74
CA PRO A 327 -6.16 29.13 -40.93
C PRO A 327 -7.49 29.17 -41.69
N LEU A 328 -7.90 30.38 -42.05
CA LEU A 328 -8.93 30.65 -43.06
C LEU A 328 -8.58 29.92 -44.36
N ARG A 329 -9.48 29.05 -44.87
CA ARG A 329 -9.68 28.89 -46.32
C ARG A 329 -11.01 28.22 -46.69
N LYS A 330 -11.49 28.68 -47.84
CA LYS A 330 -12.82 28.53 -48.42
C LYS A 330 -12.98 27.19 -49.16
N SER A 331 -14.21 26.67 -49.14
CA SER A 331 -14.99 26.08 -50.25
C SER A 331 -14.27 25.30 -51.36
N ALA A 332 -14.61 24.02 -51.54
CA ALA A 332 -15.32 23.50 -52.73
C ALA A 332 -15.67 22.01 -52.57
N ALA A 333 -16.62 21.55 -53.39
CA ALA A 333 -17.50 20.40 -53.19
C ALA A 333 -17.13 19.11 -53.95
N ALA A 334 -17.97 18.09 -53.71
CA ALA A 334 -18.34 16.94 -54.57
C ALA A 334 -17.41 15.69 -54.52
N VAL A 335 -17.82 14.43 -54.71
CA VAL A 335 -19.09 13.66 -54.89
C VAL A 335 -18.67 12.15 -54.93
N ALA A 336 -19.60 11.24 -54.58
CA ALA A 336 -19.72 9.80 -54.92
C ALA A 336 -18.66 8.79 -54.38
N SER A 337 -19.03 7.76 -53.60
CA SER A 337 -19.86 6.56 -53.89
C SER A 337 -19.14 5.48 -54.71
N SER A 338 -18.84 4.32 -54.11
CA SER A 338 -19.22 2.98 -54.62
C SER A 338 -18.66 1.82 -53.77
N ARG A 339 -19.59 0.98 -53.30
CA ARG A 339 -19.66 -0.50 -53.31
C ARG A 339 -18.38 -1.35 -53.22
N PHE A 340 -18.39 -2.33 -52.31
CA PHE A 340 -18.14 -3.75 -52.65
C PHE A 340 -18.91 -4.69 -51.70
N LEU A 341 -19.71 -5.60 -52.28
CA LEU A 341 -20.31 -6.78 -51.68
C LEU A 341 -19.77 -8.01 -52.43
N SER A 342 -19.96 -9.19 -51.83
CA SER A 342 -19.80 -10.56 -52.39
C SER A 342 -18.39 -11.16 -52.21
N CYS A 343 -18.22 -12.35 -51.62
CA CYS A 343 -18.69 -13.61 -52.22
C CYS A 343 -18.95 -14.77 -51.24
N ASN A 344 -19.75 -15.70 -51.77
CA ASN A 344 -20.42 -16.84 -51.17
C ASN A 344 -19.55 -18.07 -50.86
N ALA A 345 -20.15 -18.89 -50.00
CA ALA A 345 -20.10 -20.34 -49.83
C ALA A 345 -19.50 -21.22 -50.96
N CYS A 346 -18.87 -22.33 -50.54
CA CYS A 346 -18.96 -23.62 -51.23
C CYS A 346 -18.83 -24.76 -50.21
N GLY A 347 -19.65 -25.80 -50.36
CA GLY A 347 -19.76 -26.95 -49.46
C GLY A 347 -19.27 -28.27 -50.05
N THR A 348 -19.22 -29.29 -49.18
CA THR A 348 -19.15 -30.75 -49.43
C THR A 348 -17.82 -31.27 -50.02
N LYS A 349 -17.16 -32.36 -49.57
CA LYS A 349 -17.62 -33.73 -49.23
C LYS A 349 -16.47 -34.57 -48.60
N ALA A 350 -16.86 -35.55 -47.77
CA ALA A 350 -16.24 -36.84 -47.40
C ALA A 350 -14.74 -37.16 -47.66
N GLY A 351 -14.07 -37.65 -46.60
CA GLY A 351 -12.86 -38.47 -46.67
C GLY A 351 -12.47 -39.05 -45.31
N ARG A 352 -12.86 -40.31 -45.03
CA ARG A 352 -12.33 -41.11 -43.92
C ARG A 352 -10.87 -41.45 -44.19
N LEU A 353 -10.01 -41.27 -43.20
CA LEU A 353 -8.80 -42.07 -43.01
C LEU A 353 -8.38 -42.00 -41.54
N CYS A 354 -8.30 -43.18 -40.91
CA CYS A 354 -7.72 -43.39 -39.59
C CYS A 354 -6.25 -42.96 -39.60
N SER A 355 -5.86 -42.11 -38.64
CA SER A 355 -4.46 -41.95 -38.26
C SER A 355 -4.38 -41.68 -36.76
N THR A 356 -3.61 -42.51 -36.10
CA THR A 356 -3.28 -42.51 -34.67
C THR A 356 -2.66 -41.18 -34.26
N ARG A 357 -3.43 -40.35 -33.54
CA ARG A 357 -2.98 -39.06 -33.01
C ARG A 357 -2.19 -39.29 -31.73
N LYS A 358 -0.86 -39.12 -31.83
CA LYS A 358 0.00 -38.86 -30.66
C LYS A 358 -0.60 -37.68 -29.88
N LYS A 359 -0.83 -37.92 -28.59
CA LYS A 359 -1.29 -36.92 -27.64
C LYS A 359 -0.07 -36.11 -27.22
N ASP A 360 0.26 -35.11 -28.03
CA ASP A 360 1.31 -34.15 -27.69
C ASP A 360 0.82 -33.28 -26.52
N ASN A 361 1.59 -33.27 -25.44
CA ASN A 361 1.40 -32.45 -24.23
C ASN A 361 1.57 -30.96 -24.58
N SER A 362 0.52 -30.29 -25.07
CA SER A 362 0.50 -28.84 -25.33
C SER A 362 -0.22 -28.00 -24.25
N ASP A 363 -0.65 -28.61 -23.15
CA ASP A 363 -1.51 -27.95 -22.14
C ASP A 363 -0.76 -27.03 -21.14
N THR A 364 0.56 -26.86 -21.25
CA THR A 364 1.32 -26.00 -20.32
C THR A 364 1.32 -24.51 -20.66
N ASN A 365 0.84 -24.08 -21.85
CA ASN A 365 0.86 -22.66 -22.24
C ASN A 365 -0.45 -21.90 -22.01
N ALA A 366 -1.54 -22.56 -21.60
CA ALA A 366 -2.81 -21.88 -21.34
C ALA A 366 -2.80 -21.04 -20.04
N ASN A 367 -1.91 -21.32 -19.09
CA ASN A 367 -1.91 -20.68 -17.77
C ASN A 367 -1.19 -19.31 -17.74
N VAL A 368 -0.38 -18.99 -18.75
CA VAL A 368 0.38 -17.72 -18.79
C VAL A 368 -0.53 -16.54 -19.16
N TYR A 369 -1.59 -16.78 -19.95
CA TYR A 369 -2.49 -15.72 -20.41
C TYR A 369 -3.48 -15.24 -19.34
N ALA A 370 -3.90 -16.10 -18.41
CA ALA A 370 -4.83 -15.70 -17.34
C ALA A 370 -4.21 -14.71 -16.33
N VAL A 371 -2.90 -14.82 -16.07
CA VAL A 371 -2.21 -13.95 -15.09
C VAL A 371 -1.97 -12.53 -15.61
N ALA A 372 -1.87 -12.36 -16.93
CA ALA A 372 -1.63 -11.04 -17.55
C ALA A 372 -2.88 -10.15 -17.55
N ASP A 373 -4.07 -10.75 -17.65
CA ASP A 373 -5.35 -10.04 -17.65
C ASP A 373 -5.61 -9.40 -16.27
N ASP A 374 -5.36 -10.16 -15.20
CA ASP A 374 -5.56 -9.71 -13.82
C ASP A 374 -4.76 -8.43 -13.48
N GLU A 375 -3.50 -8.32 -13.93
CA GLU A 375 -2.68 -7.16 -13.59
C GLU A 375 -3.17 -5.89 -14.30
N GLN A 376 -3.61 -6.00 -15.56
CA GLN A 376 -4.11 -4.86 -16.33
C GLN A 376 -5.44 -4.35 -15.75
N ASP A 377 -6.34 -5.26 -15.39
CA ASP A 377 -7.62 -4.90 -14.74
C ASP A 377 -7.39 -4.13 -13.45
N ILE A 378 -6.42 -4.57 -12.64
CA ILE A 378 -6.07 -3.85 -11.42
C ILE A 378 -5.44 -2.49 -11.73
N ARG A 379 -4.61 -2.37 -12.76
CA ARG A 379 -4.04 -1.07 -13.15
C ARG A 379 -5.13 -0.09 -13.56
N MET A 380 -6.13 -0.55 -14.32
CA MET A 380 -7.31 0.24 -14.66
C MET A 380 -8.08 0.63 -13.40
N ALA A 381 -8.30 -0.31 -12.47
CA ALA A 381 -8.94 0.01 -11.20
C ALA A 381 -8.16 1.07 -10.41
N LEU A 382 -6.83 1.11 -10.53
CA LEU A 382 -5.94 2.06 -9.85
C LEU A 382 -5.70 3.35 -10.64
N GLU A 383 -6.38 3.61 -11.76
CA GLU A 383 -6.18 4.82 -12.58
C GLU A 383 -6.31 6.12 -11.77
N ASN A 384 -7.30 6.19 -10.90
CA ASN A 384 -7.57 7.37 -10.06
C ASN A 384 -6.86 7.33 -8.70
N LEU A 385 -5.94 6.39 -8.47
CA LEU A 385 -5.29 6.21 -7.17
C LEU A 385 -4.63 7.49 -6.68
N GLY A 386 -5.00 7.93 -5.47
CA GLY A 386 -4.46 9.16 -4.86
C GLY A 386 -5.15 10.46 -5.32
N GLN A 387 -6.03 10.41 -6.31
CA GLN A 387 -6.81 11.56 -6.79
C GLN A 387 -8.10 11.76 -5.98
N LEU A 388 -8.68 12.97 -6.00
CA LEU A 388 -9.95 13.22 -5.30
C LEU A 388 -11.10 12.51 -6.01
N GLN A 389 -11.00 12.35 -7.33
CA GLN A 389 -11.91 11.57 -8.16
C GLN A 389 -12.19 10.16 -7.60
N ASP A 390 -11.20 9.47 -7.03
CA ASP A 390 -11.39 8.15 -6.40
C ASP A 390 -12.36 8.20 -5.21
N ILE A 391 -12.30 9.27 -4.43
CA ILE A 391 -13.25 9.50 -3.33
C ILE A 391 -14.63 9.82 -3.91
N VAL A 392 -14.71 10.60 -5.00
CA VAL A 392 -15.96 10.86 -5.76
C VAL A 392 -16.64 9.57 -6.18
N GLU A 393 -15.93 8.70 -6.86
CA GLU A 393 -16.43 7.41 -7.33
C GLU A 393 -16.91 6.54 -6.16
N MET A 394 -16.11 6.41 -5.10
CA MET A 394 -16.49 5.60 -3.95
C MET A 394 -17.76 6.13 -3.26
N MET A 395 -17.91 7.46 -3.13
CA MET A 395 -19.12 8.02 -2.54
C MET A 395 -20.34 7.85 -3.45
N ASP A 396 -20.17 7.97 -4.77
CA ASP A 396 -21.25 7.70 -5.73
C ASP A 396 -21.67 6.22 -5.69
N GLU A 397 -20.72 5.29 -5.48
CA GLU A 397 -21.01 3.86 -5.21
C GLU A 397 -21.89 3.70 -3.95
N LEU A 398 -21.53 4.41 -2.87
CA LEU A 398 -22.30 4.38 -1.62
C LEU A 398 -23.72 4.96 -1.76
N ASP A 399 -23.86 6.05 -2.51
CA ASP A 399 -25.17 6.68 -2.79
C ASP A 399 -26.05 5.75 -3.64
N ALA A 400 -25.48 5.12 -4.68
CA ALA A 400 -26.19 4.17 -5.54
C ALA A 400 -26.70 2.94 -4.75
N GLU A 401 -25.89 2.43 -3.81
CA GLU A 401 -26.32 1.36 -2.91
C GLU A 401 -27.46 1.82 -1.99
N ALA A 402 -27.41 3.07 -1.48
CA ALA A 402 -28.40 3.64 -0.58
C ALA A 402 -29.79 3.71 -1.23
N GLU A 403 -29.88 4.18 -2.47
CA GLU A 403 -31.12 4.30 -3.25
C GLU A 403 -31.82 2.95 -3.42
N GLY A 404 -31.06 1.88 -3.69
CA GLY A 404 -31.62 0.55 -3.93
C GLY A 404 -32.29 -0.11 -2.72
N ALA A 405 -32.04 0.36 -1.50
CA ALA A 405 -32.46 -0.38 -0.30
C ALA A 405 -33.06 0.48 0.83
N GLY A 406 -33.67 1.61 0.47
CA GLY A 406 -34.67 2.30 1.28
C GLY A 406 -34.14 3.34 2.29
N GLY A 407 -33.04 4.04 1.98
CA GLY A 407 -32.58 5.22 2.72
C GLY A 407 -31.23 5.10 3.45
N MET A 408 -30.66 6.25 3.83
CA MET A 408 -29.27 6.45 4.29
C MET A 408 -28.92 5.73 5.60
N SER A 409 -29.89 5.56 6.52
CA SER A 409 -29.68 4.89 7.82
C SER A 409 -29.07 3.47 7.69
N ARG A 410 -29.29 2.79 6.56
CA ARG A 410 -28.75 1.45 6.31
C ARG A 410 -27.30 1.42 5.78
N MET A 411 -26.65 2.55 5.50
CA MET A 411 -25.33 2.58 4.85
C MET A 411 -24.21 1.92 5.67
N VAL A 412 -24.15 2.13 6.98
CA VAL A 412 -23.00 1.64 7.78
C VAL A 412 -22.96 0.13 7.92
N LYS A 413 -24.14 -0.49 8.05
CA LYS A 413 -24.25 -1.95 8.00
C LYS A 413 -23.88 -2.52 6.61
N ARG A 414 -23.74 -1.68 5.57
CA ARG A 414 -23.39 -2.11 4.21
C ARG A 414 -21.92 -1.95 3.88
N CYS A 415 -21.28 -0.87 4.32
CA CYS A 415 -19.85 -0.69 4.03
C CYS A 415 -19.03 -1.82 4.66
N TRP A 416 -19.28 -2.09 5.95
CA TRP A 416 -18.61 -3.17 6.66
C TRP A 416 -19.59 -4.05 7.44
N PRO A 417 -20.34 -4.93 6.76
CA PRO A 417 -21.34 -5.80 7.38
C PRO A 417 -20.74 -6.74 8.42
N HIS A 418 -19.43 -7.01 8.33
CA HIS A 418 -18.71 -7.93 9.18
C HIS A 418 -17.86 -7.27 10.26
N LEU A 419 -17.84 -5.94 10.36
CA LEU A 419 -16.96 -5.23 11.28
C LEU A 419 -17.36 -5.46 12.73
N GLN A 420 -16.49 -6.15 13.45
CA GLN A 420 -16.65 -6.48 14.86
C GLN A 420 -15.87 -5.52 15.76
N LYS A 421 -14.75 -5.00 15.26
CA LYS A 421 -13.82 -4.22 16.07
C LYS A 421 -13.17 -3.09 15.28
N ILE A 422 -13.25 -1.88 15.86
CA ILE A 422 -12.46 -0.72 15.45
C ILE A 422 -11.61 -0.30 16.64
N ALA A 423 -10.30 -0.20 16.44
CA ALA A 423 -9.36 0.36 17.41
C ALA A 423 -8.61 1.52 16.78
N LEU A 424 -9.00 2.75 17.14
CA LEU A 424 -8.28 3.96 16.77
C LEU A 424 -7.52 4.44 18.00
N TYR A 425 -6.29 3.98 18.18
CA TYR A 425 -5.56 4.22 19.42
C TYR A 425 -5.17 5.70 19.56
N ARG A 426 -5.87 6.37 20.48
CA ARG A 426 -5.51 7.67 21.06
C ARG A 426 -5.72 7.57 22.57
N PRO A 427 -5.08 8.43 23.38
CA PRO A 427 -5.45 8.65 24.77
C PRO A 427 -6.66 9.61 24.89
N ASN A 428 -7.74 9.39 24.13
CA ASN A 428 -8.94 10.25 24.16
C ASN A 428 -10.25 9.43 24.15
N ARG A 429 -11.39 10.11 24.34
CA ARG A 429 -12.72 9.54 24.66
C ARG A 429 -13.31 8.50 23.66
N TYR A 430 -12.66 8.19 22.54
CA TYR A 430 -13.18 7.29 21.50
C TYR A 430 -12.40 5.96 21.41
N GLY A 431 -11.49 5.68 22.36
CA GLY A 431 -10.81 4.39 22.47
C GLY A 431 -9.86 4.33 23.68
N LEU A 432 -9.60 3.14 24.20
CA LEU A 432 -8.56 2.92 25.21
C LEU A 432 -7.17 2.97 24.56
N SER A 433 -6.15 3.42 25.28
CA SER A 433 -4.77 3.23 24.83
C SER A 433 -4.46 1.74 24.74
N ARG A 434 -3.48 1.34 23.93
CA ARG A 434 -3.08 -0.07 23.78
C ARG A 434 -2.74 -0.74 25.12
N ARG A 435 -2.13 0.03 26.04
CA ARG A 435 -1.86 -0.44 27.40
C ARG A 435 -3.16 -0.65 28.16
N GLU A 436 -4.09 0.29 28.10
CA GLU A 436 -5.39 0.19 28.78
C GLU A 436 -6.24 -0.93 28.19
N GLU A 437 -6.27 -1.12 26.88
CA GLU A 437 -6.99 -2.24 26.26
C GLU A 437 -6.32 -3.58 26.58
N ALA A 438 -4.99 -3.67 26.62
CA ALA A 438 -4.29 -4.86 27.08
C ALA A 438 -4.57 -5.15 28.56
N ILE A 439 -4.62 -4.12 29.41
CA ILE A 439 -5.04 -4.24 30.80
C ILE A 439 -6.50 -4.69 30.87
N GLU A 440 -7.39 -4.11 30.08
CA GLU A 440 -8.81 -4.44 30.08
C GLU A 440 -9.07 -5.86 29.57
N GLN A 441 -8.31 -6.32 28.56
CA GLN A 441 -8.30 -7.71 28.10
C GLN A 441 -7.76 -8.64 29.18
N LEU A 442 -6.64 -8.31 29.84
CA LEU A 442 -6.10 -9.08 30.96
C LEU A 442 -7.10 -9.15 32.12
N VAL A 443 -7.80 -8.06 32.44
CA VAL A 443 -8.83 -8.00 33.49
C VAL A 443 -10.11 -8.74 33.08
N SER A 444 -10.43 -8.76 31.79
CA SER A 444 -11.59 -9.47 31.24
C SER A 444 -11.33 -10.96 31.06
N ASP A 445 -10.08 -11.37 30.95
CA ASP A 445 -9.70 -12.78 30.86
C ASP A 445 -10.03 -13.49 32.17
N SER A 446 -10.90 -14.50 32.05
CA SER A 446 -11.42 -15.31 33.15
C SER A 446 -10.30 -15.92 34.00
N PHE A 447 -9.14 -16.19 33.40
CA PHE A 447 -7.96 -16.71 34.09
C PHE A 447 -7.39 -15.71 35.09
N PHE A 448 -7.28 -14.43 34.72
CA PHE A 448 -6.77 -13.40 35.61
C PHE A 448 -7.74 -13.11 36.76
N ARG A 449 -9.06 -13.16 36.50
CA ARG A 449 -10.08 -13.08 37.56
C ARG A 449 -9.98 -14.26 38.53
N ALA A 450 -9.72 -15.47 38.04
CA ALA A 450 -9.50 -16.64 38.87
C ALA A 450 -8.21 -16.53 39.70
N LEU A 451 -7.14 -15.98 39.12
CA LEU A 451 -5.85 -15.77 39.78
C LEU A 451 -5.93 -14.70 40.88
N VAL A 452 -6.61 -13.57 40.62
CA VAL A 452 -6.84 -12.52 41.63
C VAL A 452 -7.73 -13.03 42.75
N ARG A 453 -8.78 -13.83 42.45
CA ARG A 453 -9.62 -14.45 43.49
C ARG A 453 -8.87 -15.43 44.38
N LYS A 454 -7.89 -16.17 43.85
CA LYS A 454 -7.08 -17.13 44.63
C LYS A 454 -5.98 -16.48 45.48
N THR A 455 -5.58 -15.26 45.14
CA THR A 455 -4.47 -14.58 45.82
C THR A 455 -4.96 -13.64 46.93
N PHE A 456 -6.24 -13.22 46.87
CA PHE A 456 -6.82 -12.24 47.79
C PHE A 456 -8.04 -12.76 48.59
N TYR A 457 -8.43 -14.01 48.39
CA TYR A 457 -9.34 -14.79 49.24
C TYR A 457 -8.72 -16.15 49.47
#